data_AF-A0A931ADL8-F1
#
_entry.id   AF-A0A931ADL8-F1
#
_cell.length_a   1.000
_cell.length_b   1.000
_cell.length_c   1.000
_cell.angle_alpha   90.00
_cell.angle_beta   90.00
_cell.angle_gamma   90.00
#
_symmetry.space_group_name_H-M   'P 1'
#
loop_
_entity.id
_entity.type
_entity.pdbx_description
1 polymer ?
#
loop_
_entity_poly.entity_id
_entity_poly.type
_entity_poly.pdbx_seq_one_letter_code
_entity_poly.pdbx_strand_id
1 'polypeptide(L)'
;MASVDAPSSRPGGVAVPAEYAMPVWRILRDQLARHRAAGAQVPPGLAVWLDDLRAAALAQALTPSGHDSARPPDIPASSMYVSTDRAAGLLDVTDRHARRLLTGHGYRQPRRGLWRAQDVAALIAARRR
;
A
#
# COMPACT_ATOMS: atom_id res chain seq x y z
N MET A 1 -18.97 28.80 10.89
CA MET A 1 -18.60 27.49 11.45
C MET A 1 -19.13 26.41 10.51
N ALA A 2 -18.29 25.92 9.59
CA ALA A 2 -18.68 24.86 8.67
C ALA A 2 -18.33 23.51 9.30
N SER A 3 -19.35 22.72 9.59
CA SER A 3 -19.24 21.30 9.92
C SER A 3 -18.59 20.58 8.74
N VAL A 4 -17.44 19.95 8.97
CA VAL A 4 -16.81 19.08 7.98
C VAL A 4 -17.44 17.71 8.12
N ASP A 5 -18.30 17.36 7.15
CA ASP A 5 -18.82 16.01 6.98
C ASP A 5 -17.67 15.00 6.91
N ALA A 6 -17.77 13.95 7.72
CA ALA A 6 -16.89 12.80 7.68
C ALA A 6 -16.92 12.16 6.27
N PRO A 7 -15.80 11.55 5.80
CA PRO A 7 -15.79 10.90 4.50
C PRO A 7 -16.91 9.85 4.45
N SER A 8 -17.77 10.05 3.46
CA SER A 8 -19.01 9.34 3.23
C SER A 8 -18.80 7.83 3.21
N SER A 9 -19.26 7.16 4.27
CA SER A 9 -19.54 5.73 4.27
C SER A 9 -20.38 5.41 3.04
N ARG A 10 -19.83 4.64 2.09
CA ARG A 10 -20.64 4.12 0.97
C ARG A 10 -21.87 3.41 1.55
N PRO A 11 -23.06 3.53 0.93
CA PRO A 11 -24.27 2.90 1.46
C PRO A 11 -24.07 1.40 1.64
N GLY A 12 -24.32 0.89 2.85
CA GLY A 12 -24.09 -0.50 3.24
C GLY A 12 -22.73 -0.80 3.89
N GLY A 13 -21.89 0.21 4.13
CA GLY A 13 -20.59 0.08 4.77
C GLY A 13 -20.61 0.29 6.28
N VAL A 14 -19.82 -0.49 7.02
CA VAL A 14 -19.52 -0.24 8.43
C VAL A 14 -18.17 0.46 8.53
N ALA A 15 -18.13 1.61 9.20
CA ALA A 15 -16.89 2.30 9.51
C ALA A 15 -16.09 1.46 10.52
N VAL A 16 -14.87 1.06 10.15
CA VAL A 16 -13.96 0.33 11.04
C VAL A 16 -13.11 1.36 11.77
N PRO A 17 -13.10 1.37 13.11
CA PRO A 17 -12.19 2.23 13.85
C PRO A 17 -10.73 1.95 13.46
N ALA A 18 -9.97 3.04 13.44
CA ALA A 18 -8.59 3.13 12.97
C ALA A 18 -7.68 2.01 13.53
N GLU A 19 -7.79 1.76 14.84
CA GLU A 19 -7.07 0.74 15.60
C GLU A 19 -7.37 -0.71 15.15
N TYR A 20 -8.54 -0.95 14.56
CA TYR A 20 -8.96 -2.26 14.07
C TYR A 20 -8.73 -2.44 12.57
N ALA A 21 -8.40 -1.38 11.82
CA ALA A 21 -8.24 -1.43 10.38
C ALA A 21 -7.21 -2.49 9.93
N MET A 22 -6.04 -2.56 10.60
CA MET A 22 -4.98 -3.50 10.25
C MET A 22 -5.30 -4.97 10.62
N PRO A 23 -5.77 -5.29 11.84
CA PRO A 23 -6.25 -6.64 12.15
C PRO A 23 -7.35 -7.11 11.19
N VAL A 24 -8.34 -6.26 10.92
CA VAL A 24 -9.47 -6.58 10.05
C VAL A 24 -8.99 -6.78 8.61
N TRP A 25 -8.11 -5.93 8.10
CA TRP A 25 -7.50 -6.09 6.78
C TRP A 25 -6.76 -7.43 6.64
N ARG A 26 -5.93 -7.81 7.63
CA ARG A 26 -5.19 -9.08 7.59
C ARG A 26 -6.12 -10.27 7.51
N ILE A 27 -7.16 -10.32 8.34
CA ILE A 27 -8.13 -11.42 8.36
C ILE A 27 -8.85 -11.51 7.02
N LEU A 28 -9.34 -10.38 6.49
CA LEU A 28 -10.06 -10.34 5.22
C LEU A 28 -9.17 -10.72 4.05
N ARG A 29 -7.92 -10.27 4.02
CA ARG A 29 -6.92 -10.65 3.01
C ARG A 29 -6.68 -12.16 3.03
N ASP A 30 -6.52 -12.75 4.20
CA ASP A 30 -6.24 -14.19 4.34
C ASP A 30 -7.49 -15.02 3.95
N GLN A 31 -8.70 -14.54 4.23
CA GLN A 31 -9.94 -15.15 3.73
C GLN A 31 -10.08 -15.02 2.21
N LEU A 32 -9.75 -13.87 1.65
CA LEU A 32 -9.79 -13.63 0.20
C LEU A 32 -8.82 -14.54 -0.55
N ALA A 33 -7.61 -14.72 -0.01
CA ALA A 33 -6.62 -15.63 -0.57
C ALA A 33 -7.14 -17.08 -0.59
N ARG A 34 -7.80 -17.51 0.49
CA ARG A 34 -8.46 -18.83 0.56
C ARG A 34 -9.61 -18.97 -0.42
N HIS A 35 -10.47 -17.97 -0.54
CA HIS A 35 -11.58 -17.96 -1.50
C HIS A 35 -11.10 -18.06 -2.94
N ARG A 36 -10.05 -17.31 -3.31
CA ARG A 36 -9.44 -17.38 -4.64
C ARG A 36 -8.78 -18.74 -4.90
N ALA A 37 -8.11 -19.30 -3.90
CA ALA A 37 -7.53 -20.64 -4.00
C ALA A 37 -8.59 -21.73 -4.19
N ALA A 38 -9.80 -21.54 -3.65
CA ALA A 38 -10.96 -22.40 -3.86
C ALA A 38 -11.68 -22.16 -5.21
N GLY A 39 -11.16 -21.27 -6.08
CA GLY A 39 -11.76 -20.97 -7.38
C GLY A 39 -12.99 -20.06 -7.33
N ALA A 40 -13.30 -19.46 -6.18
CA ALA A 40 -14.44 -18.56 -6.04
C ALA A 40 -14.16 -17.20 -6.69
N GLN A 41 -15.13 -16.70 -7.46
CA GLN A 41 -15.09 -15.35 -8.00
C GLN A 41 -15.42 -14.32 -6.92
N VAL A 42 -14.61 -13.27 -6.86
CA VAL A 42 -14.84 -12.14 -5.95
C VAL A 42 -15.64 -11.09 -6.71
N PRO A 43 -16.79 -10.63 -6.19
CA PRO A 43 -17.57 -9.57 -6.83
C PRO A 43 -16.71 -8.32 -7.03
N PRO A 44 -16.79 -7.64 -8.19
CA PRO A 44 -15.96 -6.47 -8.49
C PRO A 44 -16.19 -5.33 -7.49
N GLY A 45 -17.43 -5.20 -6.99
CA GLY A 45 -17.75 -4.28 -5.90
C GLY A 45 -16.91 -4.55 -4.65
N LEU A 46 -16.73 -5.82 -4.25
CA LEU A 46 -15.97 -6.17 -3.04
C LEU A 46 -14.48 -5.82 -3.16
N ALA A 47 -13.91 -5.91 -4.37
CA ALA A 47 -12.50 -5.58 -4.60
C ALA A 47 -12.19 -4.12 -4.23
N VAL A 48 -13.06 -3.19 -4.63
CA VAL A 48 -12.90 -1.76 -4.34
C VAL A 48 -12.91 -1.50 -2.83
N TRP A 49 -13.81 -2.18 -2.10
CA TRP A 49 -13.90 -2.03 -0.65
C TRP A 49 -12.69 -2.59 0.09
N LEU A 50 -12.11 -3.67 -0.44
CA LEU A 50 -10.89 -4.26 0.09
C LEU A 50 -9.68 -3.37 -0.18
N ASP A 51 -9.62 -2.70 -1.33
CA ASP A 51 -8.58 -1.74 -1.65
C ASP A 51 -8.67 -0.48 -0.77
N ASP A 52 -9.88 0.02 -0.52
CA ASP A 52 -10.11 1.13 0.42
C ASP A 52 -9.67 0.76 1.85
N LEU A 53 -10.02 -0.45 2.30
CA LEU A 53 -9.60 -0.97 3.61
C LEU A 53 -8.09 -1.17 3.70
N ARG A 54 -7.46 -1.66 2.62
CA ARG A 54 -6.00 -1.78 2.53
C ARG A 54 -5.33 -0.42 2.65
N ALA A 55 -5.85 0.59 1.95
CA ALA A 55 -5.33 1.94 2.00
C ALA A 55 -5.43 2.53 3.41
N ALA A 56 -6.58 2.37 4.07
CA ALA A 56 -6.79 2.81 5.46
C ALA A 56 -5.87 2.09 6.45
N ALA A 57 -5.75 0.75 6.34
CA ALA A 57 -4.87 -0.03 7.20
C ALA A 57 -3.39 0.34 7.03
N LEU A 58 -2.95 0.59 5.79
CA LEU A 58 -1.57 1.02 5.52
C LEU A 58 -1.32 2.45 5.98
N ALA A 59 -2.30 3.35 5.87
CA ALA A 59 -2.20 4.70 6.42
C ALA A 59 -1.96 4.64 7.93
N GLN A 60 -2.74 3.84 8.66
CA GLN A 60 -2.59 3.62 10.10
C GLN A 60 -1.20 3.10 10.50
N ALA A 61 -0.70 2.08 9.80
CA ALA A 61 0.55 1.43 10.14
C ALA A 61 1.80 2.29 9.84
N LEU A 62 1.63 3.33 9.04
CA LEU A 62 2.67 4.29 8.70
C LEU A 62 2.61 5.55 9.57
N THR A 63 1.55 5.75 10.36
CA THR A 63 1.49 6.83 11.36
C THR A 63 2.27 6.40 12.60
N PRO A 64 3.37 7.11 12.98
CA PRO A 64 3.99 6.89 14.27
C PRO A 64 2.98 7.26 15.34
N SER A 65 2.84 6.42 16.37
CA SER A 65 1.94 6.68 17.49
C SER A 65 2.18 8.08 18.06
N GLY A 66 1.21 8.98 17.90
CA GLY A 66 1.22 10.28 18.55
C GLY A 66 0.59 11.38 17.72
N HIS A 67 -0.67 11.66 18.04
CA HIS A 67 -1.41 12.88 17.74
C HIS A 67 -1.91 13.12 16.32
N ASP A 68 -3.24 13.14 16.28
CA ASP A 68 -4.11 13.95 15.45
C ASP A 68 -3.40 15.15 14.81
N SER A 69 -3.29 15.16 13.49
CA SER A 69 -3.02 16.35 12.68
C SER A 69 -3.36 16.05 11.23
N ALA A 70 -4.53 16.53 10.83
CA ALA A 70 -4.89 16.73 9.43
C ALA A 70 -3.71 17.38 8.67
N ARG A 71 -3.16 16.69 7.66
CA ARG A 71 -2.37 17.33 6.60
C ARG A 71 -2.43 16.54 5.27
N PRO A 72 -2.41 17.23 4.11
CA PRO A 72 -2.72 16.69 2.77
C PRO A 72 -1.63 15.75 2.21
N PRO A 73 -1.86 15.14 1.02
CA PRO A 73 -1.05 14.06 0.50
C PRO A 73 0.23 14.61 -0.12
N ASP A 74 1.34 14.55 0.60
CA ASP A 74 2.66 14.67 -0.02
C ASP A 74 3.66 13.82 0.76
N ILE A 75 4.03 12.70 0.15
CA ILE A 75 5.25 11.91 0.32
C ILE A 75 5.72 11.75 1.78
N PRO A 76 5.51 10.59 2.45
CA PRO A 76 6.15 10.38 3.74
C PRO A 76 7.67 10.24 3.56
N ALA A 77 8.38 11.26 4.05
CA ALA A 77 9.77 11.16 4.40
C ALA A 77 9.99 10.00 5.39
N SER A 78 11.06 9.22 5.18
CA SER A 78 11.72 8.30 6.14
C SER A 78 11.54 6.77 6.05
N SER A 79 10.94 6.19 5.01
CA SER A 79 11.21 4.76 4.76
C SER A 79 12.54 4.62 4.02
N MET A 80 13.65 4.42 4.75
CA MET A 80 14.99 4.25 4.15
C MET A 80 15.04 3.10 3.12
N TYR A 81 14.11 2.14 3.26
CA TYR A 81 13.97 0.98 2.39
C TYR A 81 12.55 0.81 1.85
N VAL A 82 12.42 0.15 0.71
CA VAL A 82 11.16 -0.15 0.02
C VAL A 82 11.16 -1.64 -0.33
N SER A 83 10.03 -2.33 -0.12
CA SER A 83 9.90 -3.74 -0.51
C SER A 83 9.91 -3.91 -2.03
N THR A 84 10.23 -5.11 -2.49
CA THR A 84 10.20 -5.42 -3.94
C THR A 84 8.80 -5.24 -4.53
N ASP A 85 7.76 -5.68 -3.82
CA ASP A 85 6.35 -5.50 -4.21
C ASP A 85 5.99 -4.01 -4.36
N ARG A 86 6.45 -3.19 -3.41
CA ARG A 86 6.22 -1.74 -3.49
C ARG A 86 7.03 -1.09 -4.61
N ALA A 87 8.28 -1.50 -4.84
CA ALA A 87 9.08 -1.02 -5.97
C ALA A 87 8.47 -1.43 -7.32
N ALA A 88 7.92 -2.64 -7.40
CA ALA A 88 7.20 -3.16 -8.56
C ALA A 88 5.95 -2.33 -8.86
N GLY A 89 5.14 -2.03 -7.85
CA GLY A 89 3.98 -1.13 -7.98
C GLY A 89 4.37 0.29 -8.42
N LEU A 90 5.48 0.84 -7.91
CA LEU A 90 5.95 2.18 -8.32
C LEU A 90 6.50 2.23 -9.76
N LEU A 91 7.00 1.09 -10.27
CA LEU A 91 7.56 0.97 -11.61
C LEU A 91 6.56 0.45 -12.65
N ASP A 92 5.34 0.12 -12.21
CA ASP A 92 4.27 -0.54 -12.98
C ASP A 92 4.75 -1.82 -13.69
N VAL A 93 5.44 -2.69 -12.95
CA VAL A 93 5.98 -3.96 -13.47
C VAL A 93 5.81 -5.09 -12.45
N THR A 94 6.08 -6.32 -12.86
CA THR A 94 6.08 -7.46 -11.92
C THR A 94 7.30 -7.45 -10.99
N ASP A 95 7.19 -8.07 -9.81
CA ASP A 95 8.28 -8.24 -8.83
C ASP A 95 9.59 -8.77 -9.42
N ARG A 96 9.49 -9.75 -10.32
CA ARG A 96 10.64 -10.36 -10.99
C ARG A 96 11.32 -9.33 -11.90
N HIS A 97 10.52 -8.54 -12.60
CA HIS A 97 10.99 -7.52 -13.51
C HIS A 97 11.58 -6.32 -12.76
N ALA A 98 10.94 -5.88 -11.67
CA ALA A 98 11.48 -4.83 -10.78
C ALA A 98 12.85 -5.21 -10.22
N ARG A 99 13.01 -6.45 -9.73
CA ARG A 99 14.31 -6.97 -9.28
C ARG A 99 15.35 -6.91 -10.39
N ARG A 100 15.01 -7.39 -11.58
CA ARG A 100 15.92 -7.43 -12.73
C ARG A 100 16.35 -6.04 -13.15
N LEU A 101 15.44 -5.06 -13.18
CA LEU A 101 15.74 -3.67 -13.50
C LEU A 101 16.69 -3.04 -12.48
N LEU A 102 16.39 -3.20 -11.18
CA LEU A 102 17.21 -2.61 -10.13
C LEU A 102 18.62 -3.21 -10.10
N THR A 103 18.76 -4.53 -10.23
CA THR A 103 20.09 -5.16 -10.35
C THR A 103 20.79 -4.79 -11.65
N GLY A 104 20.05 -4.66 -12.76
CA GLY A 104 20.59 -4.28 -14.06
C GLY A 104 21.15 -2.85 -14.10
N HIS A 105 20.69 -1.98 -13.20
CA HIS A 105 21.25 -0.64 -12.98
C HIS A 105 22.31 -0.61 -11.85
N GLY A 106 22.74 -1.77 -11.37
CA GLY A 106 23.81 -1.87 -10.37
C GLY A 106 23.37 -1.60 -8.93
N TYR A 107 22.08 -1.38 -8.67
CA TYR A 107 21.57 -1.21 -7.31
C TYR A 107 21.65 -2.54 -6.54
N ARG A 108 22.05 -2.46 -5.27
CA ARG A 108 22.22 -3.64 -4.41
C ARG A 108 21.13 -3.71 -3.36
N GLN A 109 20.68 -4.94 -3.08
CA GLN A 109 19.77 -5.19 -1.98
C GLN A 109 20.52 -5.15 -0.66
N PRO A 110 20.20 -4.22 0.27
CA PRO A 110 20.74 -4.24 1.63
C PRO A 110 20.24 -5.45 2.42
N ARG A 111 19.03 -5.93 2.12
CA ARG A 111 18.41 -7.15 2.66
C ARG A 111 17.53 -7.79 1.60
N ARG A 112 17.34 -9.11 1.67
CA ARG A 112 16.53 -9.86 0.70
C ARG A 112 15.13 -9.24 0.57
N GLY A 113 14.79 -8.82 -0.65
CA GLY A 113 13.48 -8.27 -0.97
C GLY A 113 13.28 -6.80 -0.57
N LEU A 114 14.31 -6.14 -0.04
CA LEU A 114 14.30 -4.71 0.31
C LEU A 114 15.31 -3.95 -0.56
N TRP A 115 14.94 -2.73 -0.92
CA TRP A 115 15.70 -1.81 -1.77
C TRP A 115 15.81 -0.46 -1.08
N ARG A 116 16.87 0.31 -1.31
CA ARG A 116 16.90 1.69 -0.78
C ARG A 116 15.87 2.52 -1.54
N ALA A 117 15.13 3.36 -0.81
CA ALA A 117 14.12 4.21 -1.45
C ALA A 117 14.72 5.15 -2.50
N GLN A 118 15.94 5.65 -2.25
CA GLN A 118 16.69 6.50 -3.17
C GLN A 118 17.01 5.80 -4.50
N ASP A 119 17.41 4.53 -4.46
CA ASP A 119 17.75 3.75 -5.66
C ASP A 119 16.52 3.54 -6.56
N VAL A 120 15.38 3.24 -5.94
CA VAL A 120 14.10 3.09 -6.65
C VAL A 120 13.65 4.43 -7.26
N ALA A 121 13.77 5.53 -6.51
CA ALA A 121 13.46 6.87 -7.01
C ALA A 121 14.37 7.28 -8.18
N ALA A 122 15.67 6.99 -8.10
CA ALA A 122 16.63 7.27 -9.17
C ALA A 122 16.30 6.47 -10.44
N LEU A 123 15.91 5.20 -10.30
CA LEU A 123 15.46 4.38 -11.44
C LEU A 123 14.18 4.93 -12.09
N ILE A 124 13.21 5.39 -11.30
CA ILE A 124 11.97 6.00 -11.81
C ILE A 124 12.29 7.29 -12.57
N ALA A 125 13.16 8.14 -12.00
CA ALA A 125 13.57 9.38 -12.64
C ALA A 125 14.30 9.14 -13.97
N ALA A 126 15.14 8.09 -14.05
CA ALA A 126 15.84 7.71 -15.27
C ALA A 126 14.91 7.21 -16.38
N ARG A 127 13.77 6.58 -16.05
CA ARG A 127 12.79 6.08 -17.05
C ARG A 127 11.83 7.13 -17.59
N ARG A 128 11.70 8.28 -16.92
CA ARG A 128 10.81 9.38 -17.34
C ARG A 128 11.49 10.37 -18.29
N ARG A 129 12.78 10.18 -18.58
CA ARG A 129 13.51 10.88 -19.63
C ARG A 129 13.53 10.03 -20.89
#